data_AF-A0A8S2LA49-F1
#
_entry.id   AF-A0A8S2LA49-F1
#
_cell.length_a   1.000
_cell.length_b   1.000
_cell.length_c   1.000
_cell.angle_alpha   90.00
_cell.angle_beta   90.00
_cell.angle_gamma   90.00
#
_symmetry.space_group_name_H-M   'P 1'
#
loop_
_entity.id
_entity.type
_entity.pdbx_description
1 polymer ?
#
loop_
_entity_poly.entity_id
_entity_poly.type
_entity_poly.pdbx_seq_one_letter_code
_entity_poly.pdbx_strand_id
1 'polypeptide(L)'
;MELSNFLSLICNDSSDSSSKIWFDQDLSPCFRKYILEFVLYTITLILVSYNIGQRLKCSYRLWTLPLALIRLGSSLVLITTFSFYFYDYFFANNTKYQWIDAINVLLILITHLFICYFNFNRNLYHNKRPMNYIIWMIIFFFIQNYDIYRIIIKHLTLIESVYVSVRQSCLVLITFGLLCICCHTCDQPMPPEHPETNESQYLLPDTVIIQSRCLFLPSSQQESSHVINEDLATLAELFTFAWFNPLMKRGYNSLIIDLNDLCSLPFALLPLRSSGVQHHRRLSHALMKNFGRSFFLLGILKILGDGLAFGGPIFLNKLIIYMEESSGSEQKDRDLRRGLLLSSILIGTVAVASFLNTHFTYRINRLGLRSKIYLYTRIYSTATQLNTCQMNTFNMGEIVNFMSTDSDRIVNFFQSFHAFWSLPVQIAIVLYLLYQQIGLTFLIGLVFAIILIPINKCIASKIAKFSQDMMLYKDERIKVVSEIIYGMRTIKMNTYENYFTDRINDIRQKELRALRGRKYLDAFCVYFWATTPVLISV
;
A
#
# COMPACT_ATOMS: atom_id res chain seq x y z
N MET A 1 -13.70 -17.30 9.76
CA MET A 1 -14.91 -16.65 10.29
C MET A 1 -15.69 -16.21 9.08
N GLU A 2 -16.68 -17.01 8.67
CA GLU A 2 -17.38 -16.82 7.40
C GLU A 2 -18.10 -15.46 7.38
N LEU A 3 -18.08 -14.77 6.25
CA LEU A 3 -18.79 -13.51 6.03
C LEU A 3 -20.29 -13.64 6.35
N SER A 4 -20.86 -14.83 6.15
CA SER A 4 -22.21 -15.21 6.56
C SER A 4 -22.47 -15.00 8.05
N ASN A 5 -21.50 -15.36 8.91
CA ASN A 5 -21.60 -15.20 10.37
C ASN A 5 -21.42 -13.75 10.83
N PHE A 6 -20.67 -12.95 10.07
CA PHE A 6 -20.57 -11.51 10.32
C PHE A 6 -21.83 -10.77 9.86
N LEU A 7 -22.35 -11.13 8.68
CA LEU A 7 -23.59 -10.58 8.13
C LEU A 7 -24.81 -11.01 8.95
N SER A 8 -24.86 -12.24 9.48
CA SER A 8 -25.94 -12.68 10.37
C SER A 8 -25.94 -11.92 11.70
N LEU A 9 -24.75 -11.60 12.24
CA LEU A 9 -24.61 -10.77 13.43
C LEU A 9 -25.07 -9.32 13.20
N ILE A 10 -24.86 -8.80 11.99
CA ILE A 10 -25.22 -7.42 11.61
C ILE A 10 -26.69 -7.29 11.23
N CYS A 11 -27.25 -8.26 10.50
CA CYS A 11 -28.58 -8.17 9.90
C CYS A 11 -29.70 -8.64 10.85
N ASN A 12 -29.35 -9.19 12.02
CA ASN A 12 -30.21 -9.49 13.17
C ASN A 12 -31.58 -10.10 12.80
N ASP A 13 -31.57 -11.00 11.81
CA ASP A 13 -32.72 -11.80 11.41
C ASP A 13 -32.37 -13.27 11.65
N SER A 14 -33.18 -13.93 12.48
CA SER A 14 -33.04 -15.35 12.84
C SER A 14 -33.40 -16.32 11.72
N SER A 15 -33.57 -15.82 10.48
CA SER A 15 -33.80 -16.62 9.29
C SER A 15 -32.52 -16.72 8.46
N ASP A 16 -32.08 -17.95 8.19
CA ASP A 16 -30.92 -18.33 7.35
C ASP A 16 -30.90 -17.73 5.93
N SER A 17 -31.94 -16.98 5.55
CA SER A 17 -32.10 -16.29 4.28
C SER A 17 -31.40 -14.94 4.19
N SER A 18 -31.14 -14.24 5.32
CA SER A 18 -30.63 -12.86 5.33
C SER A 18 -29.10 -12.76 5.24
N SER A 19 -28.38 -13.82 5.63
CA SER A 19 -26.91 -13.88 5.70
C SER A 19 -26.23 -14.29 4.39
N LYS A 20 -27.00 -14.81 3.42
CA LYS A 20 -26.49 -15.22 2.10
C LYS A 20 -26.33 -14.00 1.21
N ILE A 21 -25.27 -13.96 0.40
CA ILE A 21 -25.01 -12.88 -0.56
C ILE A 21 -26.07 -12.89 -1.68
N TRP A 22 -26.51 -14.08 -2.08
CA TRP A 22 -27.53 -14.33 -3.10
C TRP A 22 -28.75 -15.01 -2.49
N PHE A 23 -29.94 -14.47 -2.78
CA PHE A 23 -31.23 -15.03 -2.37
C PHE A 23 -32.21 -14.93 -3.56
N ASP A 24 -32.79 -16.04 -4.00
CA ASP A 24 -33.71 -16.13 -5.15
C ASP A 24 -33.26 -15.35 -6.40
N GLN A 25 -32.04 -15.67 -6.88
CA GLN A 25 -31.41 -15.08 -8.07
C GLN A 25 -31.18 -13.56 -7.98
N ASP A 26 -31.30 -12.97 -6.79
CA ASP A 26 -31.10 -11.54 -6.53
C ASP A 26 -30.11 -11.34 -5.37
N LEU A 27 -29.50 -10.15 -5.31
CA LEU A 27 -28.69 -9.74 -4.16
C LEU A 27 -29.57 -9.61 -2.90
N SER A 28 -29.09 -10.13 -1.78
CA SER A 28 -29.81 -10.08 -0.52
C SER A 28 -30.00 -8.64 -0.03
N PRO A 29 -31.12 -8.34 0.67
CA PRO A 29 -31.42 -6.99 1.17
C PRO A 29 -30.33 -6.46 2.09
N CYS A 30 -29.78 -7.35 2.93
CA CYS A 30 -28.66 -7.13 3.83
C CYS A 30 -27.41 -6.71 3.03
N PHE A 31 -26.91 -7.56 2.11
CA PHE A 31 -25.67 -7.26 1.38
C PHE A 31 -25.72 -5.95 0.59
N ARG A 32 -26.86 -5.63 -0.05
CA ARG A 32 -27.08 -4.39 -0.79
C ARG A 32 -27.01 -3.14 0.11
N LYS A 33 -27.75 -3.13 1.22
CA LYS A 33 -27.76 -2.00 2.17
C LYS A 33 -26.41 -1.81 2.88
N TYR A 34 -25.71 -2.90 3.21
CA TYR A 34 -24.51 -2.86 4.04
C TYR A 34 -23.19 -2.72 3.29
N ILE A 35 -23.04 -3.33 2.11
CA ILE A 35 -21.75 -3.37 1.41
C ILE A 35 -21.76 -2.44 0.21
N LEU A 36 -22.85 -2.41 -0.55
CA LEU A 36 -22.94 -1.52 -1.71
C LEU A 36 -23.24 -0.08 -1.28
N GLU A 37 -24.30 0.13 -0.52
CA GLU A 37 -24.72 1.49 -0.15
C GLU A 37 -23.76 2.15 0.85
N PHE A 38 -23.46 1.50 1.98
CA PHE A 38 -22.58 2.08 3.01
C PHE A 38 -21.17 2.41 2.51
N VAL A 39 -20.54 1.54 1.72
CA VAL A 39 -19.19 1.79 1.15
C VAL A 39 -19.24 2.98 0.18
N LEU A 40 -20.32 3.12 -0.60
CA LEU A 40 -20.47 4.24 -1.51
C LEU A 40 -20.74 5.56 -0.76
N TYR A 41 -21.56 5.53 0.29
CA TYR A 41 -21.80 6.68 1.17
C TYR A 41 -20.53 7.13 1.91
N THR A 42 -19.71 6.19 2.38
CA THR A 42 -18.44 6.52 3.04
C THR A 42 -17.41 7.07 2.05
N ILE A 43 -17.28 6.51 0.85
CA ILE A 43 -16.41 7.05 -0.21
C ILE A 43 -16.85 8.45 -0.62
N THR A 44 -18.15 8.69 -0.82
CA THR A 44 -18.68 10.02 -1.17
C THR A 44 -18.47 11.02 -0.03
N LEU A 45 -18.68 10.64 1.23
CA LEU A 45 -18.38 11.47 2.40
C LEU A 45 -16.89 11.82 2.49
N ILE A 46 -15.99 10.86 2.24
CA ILE A 46 -14.53 11.08 2.24
C ILE A 46 -14.14 12.03 1.10
N LEU A 47 -14.70 11.87 -0.10
CA LEU A 47 -14.43 12.74 -1.25
C LEU A 47 -14.96 14.17 -1.02
N VAL A 48 -16.15 14.31 -0.44
CA VAL A 48 -16.74 15.62 -0.07
C VAL A 48 -15.92 16.27 1.04
N SER A 49 -15.55 15.52 2.08
CA SER A 49 -14.71 16.00 3.20
C SER A 49 -13.30 16.38 2.75
N TYR A 50 -12.71 15.63 1.82
CA TYR A 50 -11.41 15.95 1.20
C TYR A 50 -11.46 17.27 0.41
N ASN A 51 -12.53 17.48 -0.35
CA ASN A 51 -12.73 18.72 -1.11
C ASN A 51 -13.00 19.92 -0.20
N ILE A 52 -13.72 19.73 0.91
CA ILE A 52 -13.95 20.75 1.94
C ILE A 52 -12.65 21.07 2.69
N GLY A 53 -11.89 20.05 3.11
CA GLY A 53 -10.64 20.18 3.86
C GLY A 53 -9.51 20.86 3.08
N GLN A 54 -9.60 20.93 1.75
CA GLN A 54 -8.69 21.75 0.96
C GLN A 54 -9.00 23.26 1.00
N ARG A 55 -10.15 23.70 1.52
CA ARG A 55 -10.64 25.08 1.34
C ARG A 55 -11.33 25.68 2.58
N LEU A 56 -10.62 25.78 3.70
CA LEU A 56 -11.00 26.61 4.84
C LEU A 56 -10.08 27.83 4.97
N LYS A 57 -10.35 28.88 4.17
CA LYS A 57 -10.01 30.28 4.52
C LYS A 57 -10.99 31.26 3.84
N CYS A 58 -11.51 32.18 4.65
CA CYS A 58 -12.03 33.52 4.34
C CYS A 58 -13.53 33.80 4.13
N SER A 59 -13.80 35.10 4.36
CA SER A 59 -14.97 35.81 4.89
C SER A 59 -16.08 36.12 3.87
N TYR A 60 -17.29 36.38 4.37
CA TYR A 60 -18.49 36.66 3.59
C TYR A 60 -18.49 38.09 3.01
N ARG A 61 -18.99 38.28 1.77
CA ARG A 61 -19.36 39.60 1.23
C ARG A 61 -20.74 39.55 0.56
N LEU A 62 -21.54 40.57 0.84
CA LEU A 62 -23.01 40.63 0.76
C LEU A 62 -23.60 40.90 -0.65
N TRP A 63 -22.94 40.51 -1.74
CA TRP A 63 -23.47 40.74 -3.10
C TRP A 63 -23.69 39.41 -3.83
N THR A 64 -24.89 38.83 -3.67
CA THR A 64 -25.50 37.81 -4.58
C THR A 64 -26.89 37.39 -4.06
N LEU A 65 -27.81 38.35 -3.86
CA LEU A 65 -29.18 38.06 -3.38
C LEU A 65 -29.95 37.02 -4.23
N PRO A 66 -29.94 37.05 -5.60
CA PRO A 66 -30.67 36.06 -6.39
C PRO A 66 -30.03 34.67 -6.38
N LEU A 67 -28.70 34.56 -6.32
CA LEU A 67 -28.01 33.28 -6.16
C LEU A 67 -28.22 32.71 -4.75
N ALA A 68 -28.27 33.56 -3.73
CA ALA A 68 -28.60 33.15 -2.37
C ALA A 68 -30.02 32.56 -2.31
N LEU A 69 -31.01 33.18 -2.98
CA LEU A 69 -32.38 32.67 -3.06
C LEU A 69 -32.48 31.34 -3.80
N ILE A 70 -31.75 31.14 -4.90
CA ILE A 70 -31.69 29.86 -5.61
C ILE A 70 -31.03 28.77 -4.73
N ARG A 71 -29.96 29.12 -4.00
CA ARG A 71 -29.31 28.21 -3.05
C ARG A 71 -30.24 27.83 -1.89
N LEU A 72 -30.93 28.81 -1.32
CA LEU A 72 -31.95 28.62 -0.28
C LEU A 72 -33.10 27.74 -0.80
N GLY A 73 -33.55 27.96 -2.03
CA GLY A 73 -34.57 27.14 -2.68
C GLY A 73 -34.11 25.69 -2.86
N SER A 74 -32.89 25.47 -3.35
CA SER A 74 -32.34 24.12 -3.55
C SER A 74 -32.09 23.37 -2.23
N SER A 75 -31.66 24.07 -1.17
CA SER A 75 -31.45 23.47 0.15
C SER A 75 -32.78 23.18 0.86
N LEU A 76 -33.78 24.06 0.73
CA LEU A 76 -35.13 23.83 1.25
C LEU A 76 -35.79 22.63 0.57
N VAL A 77 -35.63 22.47 -0.75
CA VAL A 77 -36.13 21.30 -1.50
C VAL A 77 -35.45 20.00 -1.04
N LEU A 78 -34.13 20.01 -0.80
CA LEU A 78 -33.43 18.83 -0.27
C LEU A 78 -33.89 18.47 1.15
N ILE A 79 -34.07 19.47 2.01
CA ILE A 79 -34.55 19.28 3.39
C ILE A 79 -35.97 18.72 3.39
N THR A 80 -36.88 19.25 2.56
CA THR A 80 -38.26 18.74 2.48
C THR A 80 -38.30 17.32 1.93
N THR A 81 -37.49 16.96 0.92
CA THR A 81 -37.40 15.57 0.46
C THR A 81 -36.86 14.61 1.52
N PHE A 82 -35.89 15.04 2.33
CA PHE A 82 -35.40 14.25 3.46
C PHE A 82 -36.47 14.07 4.54
N SER A 83 -37.22 15.14 4.89
CA SER A 83 -38.31 15.06 5.86
C SER A 83 -39.42 14.11 5.41
N PHE A 84 -39.73 14.06 4.11
CA PHE A 84 -40.69 13.10 3.55
C PHE A 84 -40.17 11.66 3.55
N TYR A 85 -38.90 11.43 3.21
CA TYR A 85 -38.28 10.11 3.29
C TYR A 85 -38.22 9.60 4.74
N PHE A 86 -37.89 10.49 5.68
CA PHE A 86 -37.91 10.19 7.11
C PHE A 86 -39.30 9.84 7.61
N TYR A 87 -40.33 10.58 7.17
CA TYR A 87 -41.73 10.30 7.52
C TYR A 87 -42.22 8.95 6.95
N ASP A 88 -42.01 8.69 5.66
CA ASP A 88 -42.40 7.42 5.05
C ASP A 88 -41.67 6.23 5.70
N TYR A 89 -40.41 6.41 6.10
CA TYR A 89 -39.61 5.37 6.77
C TYR A 89 -40.09 5.07 8.20
N PHE A 90 -40.40 6.10 8.99
CA PHE A 90 -40.75 5.96 10.40
C PHE A 90 -42.24 5.74 10.65
N PHE A 91 -43.13 6.21 9.78
CA PHE A 91 -44.58 6.20 10.03
C PHE A 91 -45.39 5.32 9.07
N ALA A 92 -44.90 5.00 7.86
CA ALA A 92 -45.68 4.20 6.90
C ALA A 92 -45.42 2.68 7.00
N ASN A 93 -44.23 2.25 7.42
CA ASN A 93 -43.89 0.84 7.61
C ASN A 93 -44.03 0.43 9.09
N ASN A 94 -45.17 -0.17 9.44
CA ASN A 94 -45.46 -0.76 10.77
C ASN A 94 -44.62 -2.01 11.11
N THR A 95 -43.33 -2.04 10.77
CA THR A 95 -42.42 -3.16 11.01
C THR A 95 -41.43 -2.85 12.12
N LYS A 96 -41.08 -3.86 12.93
CA LYS A 96 -40.13 -3.75 14.05
C LYS A 96 -38.83 -3.04 13.62
N TYR A 97 -38.58 -1.89 14.22
CA TYR A 97 -37.43 -1.04 13.94
C TYR A 97 -36.11 -1.70 14.40
N GLN A 98 -35.13 -1.78 13.50
CA GLN A 98 -33.75 -2.15 13.84
C GLN A 98 -32.90 -0.88 14.03
N TRP A 99 -32.05 -0.82 15.07
CA TRP A 99 -31.17 0.33 15.37
C TRP A 99 -30.27 0.76 14.20
N ILE A 100 -30.02 -0.17 13.27
CA ILE A 100 -29.08 0.01 12.17
C ILE A 100 -29.70 0.77 10.99
N ASP A 101 -31.02 0.70 10.83
CA ASP A 101 -31.74 1.55 9.88
C ASP A 101 -31.67 3.03 10.29
N ALA A 102 -31.67 3.31 11.60
CA ALA A 102 -31.46 4.66 12.12
C ALA A 102 -30.04 5.18 11.80
N ILE A 103 -29.03 4.29 11.75
CA ILE A 103 -27.65 4.65 11.36
C ILE A 103 -27.58 4.98 9.87
N ASN A 104 -28.24 4.23 9.00
CA ASN A 104 -28.29 4.54 7.57
C ASN A 104 -29.02 5.86 7.29
N VAL A 105 -30.14 6.11 7.97
CA VAL A 105 -30.85 7.41 7.91
C VAL A 105 -29.95 8.55 8.42
N LEU A 106 -29.18 8.33 9.48
CA LEU A 106 -28.21 9.30 10.01
C LEU A 106 -27.07 9.56 9.01
N LEU A 107 -26.56 8.54 8.33
CA LEU A 107 -25.50 8.68 7.32
C LEU A 107 -26.01 9.44 6.08
N ILE A 108 -27.24 9.16 5.67
CA ILE A 108 -27.94 9.91 4.62
C ILE A 108 -28.13 11.37 5.05
N LEU A 109 -28.55 11.62 6.29
CA LEU A 109 -28.68 12.98 6.83
C LEU A 109 -27.34 13.72 6.80
N ILE A 110 -26.27 13.10 7.28
CA ILE A 110 -24.92 13.69 7.31
C ILE A 110 -24.46 14.04 5.90
N THR A 111 -24.59 13.11 4.94
CA THR A 111 -24.19 13.35 3.55
C THR A 111 -25.00 14.48 2.91
N HIS A 112 -26.31 14.55 3.16
CA HIS A 112 -27.15 15.65 2.67
C HIS A 112 -26.78 17.00 3.31
N LEU A 113 -26.53 17.04 4.62
CA LEU A 113 -26.06 18.25 5.31
C LEU A 113 -24.72 18.73 4.74
N PHE A 114 -23.79 17.82 4.44
CA PHE A 114 -22.51 18.15 3.81
C PHE A 114 -22.67 18.68 2.37
N ILE A 115 -23.58 18.12 1.58
CA ILE A 115 -23.91 18.61 0.23
C ILE A 115 -24.56 20.00 0.30
N CYS A 116 -25.48 20.23 1.23
CA CYS A 116 -26.07 21.54 1.48
C CYS A 116 -25.02 22.58 1.92
N TYR A 117 -24.16 22.22 2.87
CA TYR A 117 -23.04 23.05 3.31
C TYR A 117 -22.09 23.40 2.15
N PHE A 118 -21.76 22.42 1.31
CA PHE A 118 -20.91 22.62 0.14
C PHE A 118 -21.56 23.53 -0.91
N ASN A 119 -22.84 23.34 -1.22
CA ASN A 119 -23.59 24.19 -2.16
C ASN A 119 -23.75 25.62 -1.63
N PHE A 120 -23.96 25.79 -0.33
CA PHE A 120 -24.02 27.10 0.32
C PHE A 120 -22.69 27.85 0.21
N ASN A 121 -21.57 27.15 0.44
CA ASN A 121 -20.22 27.72 0.44
C ASN A 121 -19.53 27.75 -0.93
N ARG A 122 -20.20 27.34 -2.02
CA ARG A 122 -19.63 27.29 -3.39
C ARG A 122 -19.31 28.66 -4.00
N ASN A 123 -19.41 29.76 -3.25
CA ASN A 123 -19.29 31.10 -3.81
C ASN A 123 -17.87 31.61 -4.05
N LEU A 124 -16.81 30.81 -3.88
CA LEU A 124 -15.50 31.44 -3.72
C LEU A 124 -14.37 31.15 -4.71
N TYR A 125 -14.26 30.05 -5.48
CA TYR A 125 -13.07 29.96 -6.37
C TYR A 125 -13.22 29.13 -7.65
N HIS A 126 -12.92 29.82 -8.76
CA HIS A 126 -12.45 29.30 -10.05
C HIS A 126 -11.27 28.35 -9.84
N ASN A 127 -11.46 27.05 -10.01
CA ASN A 127 -10.72 26.23 -10.99
C ASN A 127 -10.96 24.73 -10.79
N LYS A 128 -11.01 24.06 -11.94
CA LYS A 128 -11.09 22.61 -12.24
C LYS A 128 -12.43 21.92 -11.93
N ARG A 129 -13.08 21.60 -13.05
CA ARG A 129 -14.34 20.88 -13.23
C ARG A 129 -14.52 19.74 -12.20
N PRO A 130 -15.66 19.69 -11.49
CA PRO A 130 -15.99 18.59 -10.60
C PRO A 130 -16.55 17.39 -11.39
N MET A 131 -15.97 17.05 -12.55
CA MET A 131 -16.46 15.96 -13.40
C MET A 131 -16.51 14.65 -12.63
N ASN A 132 -15.53 14.39 -11.77
CA ASN A 132 -15.53 13.20 -10.91
C ASN A 132 -16.70 13.20 -9.91
N TYR A 133 -17.04 14.35 -9.32
CA TYR A 133 -18.16 14.45 -8.38
C TYR A 133 -19.51 14.30 -9.11
N ILE A 134 -19.65 14.89 -10.30
CA ILE A 134 -20.84 14.71 -11.15
C ILE A 134 -20.99 13.24 -11.53
N ILE A 135 -19.92 12.56 -11.92
CA ILE A 135 -19.92 11.13 -12.23
C ILE A 135 -20.33 10.30 -11.00
N TRP A 136 -19.78 10.59 -9.82
CA TRP A 136 -20.16 9.91 -8.58
C TRP A 136 -21.61 10.17 -8.16
N MET A 137 -22.14 11.38 -8.40
CA MET A 137 -23.55 11.70 -8.18
C MET A 137 -24.48 10.98 -9.16
N ILE A 138 -24.05 10.79 -10.42
CA ILE A 138 -24.77 9.99 -11.42
C ILE A 138 -24.80 8.51 -11.00
N ILE A 139 -23.67 7.95 -10.57
CA ILE A 139 -23.59 6.57 -10.06
C ILE A 139 -24.49 6.40 -8.83
N PHE A 140 -24.46 7.37 -7.92
CA PHE A 140 -25.32 7.40 -6.74
C PHE A 140 -26.81 7.43 -7.11
N PHE A 141 -27.20 8.25 -8.10
CA PHE A 141 -28.56 8.32 -8.62
C PHE A 141 -29.05 6.97 -9.18
N PHE A 142 -28.23 6.27 -9.97
CA PHE A 142 -28.61 4.97 -10.51
C PHE A 142 -28.75 3.88 -9.45
N ILE A 143 -27.93 3.93 -8.38
CA ILE A 143 -27.99 2.96 -7.28
C ILE A 143 -29.24 3.19 -6.40
N GLN A 144 -29.58 4.45 -6.08
CA GLN A 144 -30.80 4.76 -5.33
C GLN A 144 -32.08 4.37 -6.09
N ASN A 145 -32.06 4.42 -7.43
CA ASN A 145 -33.21 4.06 -8.26
C ASN A 145 -33.23 2.58 -8.70
N TYR A 146 -32.24 1.78 -8.30
CA TYR A 146 -32.15 0.36 -8.63
C TYR A 146 -33.28 -0.46 -8.00
N ASP A 147 -33.72 -0.10 -6.79
CA ASP A 147 -34.84 -0.77 -6.12
C ASP A 147 -36.18 -0.57 -6.85
N ILE A 148 -36.38 0.60 -7.46
CA ILE A 148 -37.54 0.89 -8.31
C ILE A 148 -37.49 0.08 -9.61
N TYR A 149 -36.32 -0.01 -10.25
CA TYR A 149 -36.14 -0.84 -11.44
C TYR A 149 -36.46 -2.32 -11.15
N ARG A 150 -36.07 -2.82 -9.97
CA ARG A 150 -36.41 -4.17 -9.51
C ARG A 150 -37.92 -4.34 -9.26
N ILE A 151 -38.58 -3.39 -8.58
CA ILE A 151 -40.02 -3.45 -8.28
C ILE A 151 -40.85 -3.40 -9.58
N ILE A 152 -40.49 -2.52 -10.52
CA ILE A 152 -41.14 -2.40 -11.83
C ILE A 152 -41.00 -3.70 -12.65
N ILE A 153 -39.83 -4.36 -12.58
CA ILE A 153 -39.59 -5.62 -13.31
C ILE A 153 -40.24 -6.83 -12.63
N LYS A 154 -40.31 -6.87 -11.29
CA LYS A 154 -40.83 -8.04 -10.55
C LYS A 154 -42.34 -8.00 -10.27
N HIS A 155 -43.01 -6.84 -10.20
CA HIS A 155 -44.44 -6.80 -9.88
C HIS A 155 -45.19 -5.62 -10.49
N LEU A 156 -46.14 -5.90 -11.39
CA LEU A 156 -47.12 -4.96 -11.92
C LEU A 156 -48.46 -4.96 -11.14
N THR A 157 -48.52 -5.53 -9.93
CA THR A 157 -49.80 -5.95 -9.33
C THR A 157 -50.13 -5.39 -7.93
N LEU A 158 -49.35 -4.47 -7.37
CA LEU A 158 -49.67 -3.81 -6.08
C LEU A 158 -49.64 -2.29 -6.21
N ILE A 159 -50.82 -1.69 -6.34
CA ILE A 159 -51.02 -0.27 -6.70
C ILE A 159 -50.53 0.69 -5.59
N GLU A 160 -50.59 0.31 -4.31
CA GLU A 160 -50.22 1.21 -3.20
C GLU A 160 -48.71 1.35 -2.96
N SER A 161 -47.93 0.26 -3.07
CA SER A 161 -46.46 0.31 -2.89
C SER A 161 -45.75 0.94 -4.09
N VAL A 162 -46.29 0.73 -5.30
CA VAL A 162 -45.81 1.35 -6.54
C VAL A 162 -46.03 2.86 -6.51
N TYR A 163 -47.17 3.34 -5.98
CA TYR A 163 -47.46 4.78 -5.91
C TYR A 163 -46.49 5.56 -5.00
N VAL A 164 -46.17 5.02 -3.82
CA VAL A 164 -45.22 5.64 -2.88
C VAL A 164 -43.81 5.67 -3.47
N SER A 165 -43.38 4.58 -4.11
CA SER A 165 -42.04 4.45 -4.70
C SER A 165 -41.87 5.35 -5.93
N VAL A 166 -42.85 5.40 -6.84
CA VAL A 166 -42.84 6.28 -8.02
C VAL A 166 -42.84 7.76 -7.62
N ARG A 167 -43.60 8.14 -6.58
CA ARG A 167 -43.62 9.51 -6.03
C ARG A 167 -42.25 9.94 -5.51
N GLN A 168 -41.57 9.07 -4.77
CA GLN A 168 -40.21 9.33 -4.25
C GLN A 168 -39.19 9.48 -5.39
N SER A 169 -39.28 8.66 -6.45
CA SER A 169 -38.40 8.77 -7.63
C SER A 169 -38.60 10.07 -8.40
N CYS A 170 -39.84 10.51 -8.59
CA CYS A 170 -40.15 11.79 -9.25
C CYS A 170 -39.59 12.98 -8.47
N LEU A 171 -39.67 12.95 -7.14
CA LEU A 171 -39.07 13.99 -6.28
C LEU A 171 -37.54 14.02 -6.41
N VAL A 172 -36.87 12.86 -6.40
CA VAL A 172 -35.41 12.75 -6.58
C VAL A 172 -34.95 13.24 -7.97
N LEU A 173 -35.73 12.95 -9.02
CA LEU A 173 -35.48 13.46 -10.38
C LEU A 173 -35.57 14.99 -10.46
N ILE A 174 -36.56 15.58 -9.80
CA ILE A 174 -36.75 17.04 -9.75
C ILE A 174 -35.61 17.70 -8.96
N THR A 175 -35.21 17.14 -7.81
CA THR A 175 -34.09 17.70 -7.01
C THR A 175 -32.75 17.59 -7.74
N PHE A 176 -32.50 16.48 -8.44
CA PHE A 176 -31.30 16.28 -9.27
C PHE A 176 -31.26 17.28 -10.44
N GLY A 177 -32.38 17.48 -11.14
CA GLY A 177 -32.49 18.48 -12.20
C GLY A 177 -32.18 19.90 -11.73
N LEU A 178 -32.70 20.29 -10.55
CA LEU A 178 -32.43 21.59 -9.94
C LEU A 178 -30.96 21.76 -9.52
N LEU A 179 -30.32 20.70 -9.01
CA LEU A 179 -28.89 20.70 -8.67
C LEU A 179 -27.99 20.85 -9.91
N CYS A 180 -28.32 20.19 -11.02
CA CYS A 180 -27.59 20.31 -12.28
C CYS A 180 -27.70 21.73 -12.88
N ILE A 181 -28.89 22.33 -12.85
CA ILE A 181 -29.12 23.70 -13.33
C ILE A 181 -28.35 24.72 -12.47
N CYS A 182 -28.38 24.59 -11.14
CA CYS A 182 -27.57 25.41 -10.22
C CYS A 182 -26.07 25.26 -10.46
N CYS A 183 -25.64 24.07 -10.90
CA CYS A 183 -24.24 23.81 -11.18
C CYS A 183 -23.74 24.57 -12.42
N HIS A 184 -24.56 24.72 -13.45
CA HIS A 184 -24.17 25.25 -14.76
C HIS A 184 -24.19 26.79 -14.85
N THR A 185 -24.95 27.49 -14.01
CA THR A 185 -25.15 28.94 -14.09
C THR A 185 -24.07 29.80 -13.41
N CYS A 186 -22.99 29.22 -12.88
CA CYS A 186 -22.02 29.93 -12.00
C CYS A 186 -20.58 30.10 -12.57
N ASP A 187 -20.38 30.04 -13.89
CA ASP A 187 -19.05 30.24 -14.50
C ASP A 187 -18.82 31.72 -14.89
N GLN A 188 -18.27 32.54 -13.97
CA GLN A 188 -17.62 33.82 -14.31
C GLN A 188 -16.33 34.01 -13.46
N PRO A 189 -15.17 34.39 -14.04
CA PRO A 189 -13.90 34.54 -13.29
C PRO A 189 -13.65 35.96 -12.80
N MET A 190 -13.06 36.09 -11.60
CA MET A 190 -12.38 37.32 -11.13
C MET A 190 -10.97 37.00 -10.58
N PRO A 191 -10.04 37.98 -10.61
CA PRO A 191 -8.62 37.79 -10.29
C PRO A 191 -8.30 37.87 -8.77
N PRO A 192 -7.10 37.44 -8.32
CA PRO A 192 -6.79 37.23 -6.91
C PRO A 192 -6.12 38.42 -6.22
N GLU A 193 -6.36 38.57 -4.91
CA GLU A 193 -5.68 39.53 -4.03
C GLU A 193 -5.02 38.81 -2.83
N HIS A 194 -3.91 39.38 -2.34
CA HIS A 194 -3.02 38.90 -1.27
C HIS A 194 -3.46 39.42 0.14
N PRO A 195 -2.67 39.28 1.23
CA PRO A 195 -2.84 38.24 2.25
C PRO A 195 -3.11 38.82 3.66
N GLU A 196 -3.56 38.01 4.62
CA GLU A 196 -3.45 38.39 6.04
C GLU A 196 -2.93 37.25 6.93
N THR A 197 -2.05 37.71 7.82
CA THR A 197 -1.19 37.08 8.81
C THR A 197 -1.92 36.69 10.08
N ASN A 198 -1.30 35.79 10.86
CA ASN A 198 -1.17 35.75 12.33
C ASN A 198 -0.67 34.33 12.70
N GLU A 199 0.60 34.21 13.11
CA GLU A 199 1.06 34.10 14.51
C GLU A 199 0.59 32.78 15.18
N SER A 200 1.39 31.99 15.90
CA SER A 200 2.76 32.06 16.40
C SER A 200 3.10 30.72 17.09
N GLN A 201 4.41 30.44 17.24
CA GLN A 201 5.06 29.56 18.25
C GLN A 201 4.75 28.04 18.27
N TYR A 202 5.79 27.21 18.11
CA TYR A 202 6.52 26.61 19.25
C TYR A 202 7.84 25.98 18.78
N LEU A 203 8.80 26.02 19.70
CA LEU A 203 10.25 25.84 19.59
C LEU A 203 10.69 24.39 19.33
N LEU A 204 11.87 24.26 18.69
CA LEU A 204 12.74 23.08 18.67
C LEU A 204 13.42 22.86 20.04
N PRO A 205 14.06 21.69 20.25
CA PRO A 205 15.53 21.74 20.20
C PRO A 205 16.20 20.56 19.47
N ASP A 206 17.21 20.96 18.71
CA ASP A 206 18.57 20.44 18.58
C ASP A 206 18.89 19.05 18.00
N THR A 207 19.54 19.15 16.85
CA THR A 207 20.40 18.19 16.17
C THR A 207 21.76 18.07 16.87
N VAL A 208 22.18 16.84 17.19
CA VAL A 208 23.58 16.49 17.49
C VAL A 208 24.32 16.25 16.16
N ILE A 209 25.32 17.10 15.89
CA ILE A 209 26.24 16.98 14.77
C ILE A 209 27.40 16.07 15.19
N ILE A 210 27.53 14.90 14.56
CA ILE A 210 28.73 14.05 14.69
C ILE A 210 29.74 14.49 13.63
N GLN A 211 30.81 15.12 14.10
CA GLN A 211 31.96 15.53 13.30
C GLN A 211 33.05 14.46 13.42
N SER A 212 33.27 13.71 12.34
CA SER A 212 34.29 12.65 12.26
C SER A 212 35.70 13.25 12.23
N ARG A 213 36.44 13.12 13.34
CA ARG A 213 37.88 13.34 13.43
C ARG A 213 38.54 11.98 13.58
N CYS A 214 39.21 11.50 12.52
CA CYS A 214 40.08 10.33 12.61
C CYS A 214 41.32 10.70 13.43
N LEU A 215 41.42 10.17 14.64
CA LEU A 215 42.65 10.16 15.43
C LEU A 215 43.23 8.75 15.35
N PHE A 216 44.41 8.62 14.76
CA PHE A 216 45.27 7.46 14.95
C PHE A 216 45.67 7.39 16.43
N LEU A 217 45.41 6.26 17.10
CA LEU A 217 46.02 5.89 18.37
C LEU A 217 46.65 4.49 18.25
N PRO A 218 47.76 4.24 18.96
CA PRO A 218 48.66 3.15 18.66
C PRO A 218 48.22 1.82 19.30
N SER A 219 48.74 0.76 18.71
CA SER A 219 48.69 -0.63 19.14
C SER A 219 49.25 -0.86 20.55
N SER A 220 48.38 -1.06 21.54
CA SER A 220 48.69 -1.86 22.74
C SER A 220 47.42 -2.08 23.57
N GLN A 221 46.73 -3.20 23.33
CA GLN A 221 45.93 -3.99 24.28
C GLN A 221 45.09 -4.98 23.46
N GLN A 222 45.70 -6.12 23.15
CA GLN A 222 45.01 -7.26 22.54
C GLN A 222 44.61 -8.20 23.68
N GLU A 223 43.60 -7.82 24.45
CA GLU A 223 42.86 -8.76 25.30
C GLU A 223 41.86 -9.50 24.42
N SER A 224 42.03 -10.81 24.34
CA SER A 224 41.17 -11.85 23.74
C SER A 224 39.74 -11.43 23.39
N SER A 225 39.57 -10.75 22.25
CA SER A 225 38.27 -10.59 21.62
C SER A 225 37.73 -11.97 21.28
N HIS A 226 36.69 -12.43 21.98
CA HIS A 226 35.93 -13.61 21.59
C HIS A 226 35.51 -13.46 20.13
N VAL A 227 36.20 -14.15 19.23
CA VAL A 227 35.98 -14.03 17.79
C VAL A 227 34.68 -14.77 17.45
N ILE A 228 33.57 -14.04 17.44
CA ILE A 228 32.27 -14.55 16.99
C ILE A 228 32.39 -14.80 15.49
N ASN A 229 32.57 -16.06 15.10
CA ASN A 229 32.78 -16.45 13.71
C ASN A 229 31.79 -17.53 13.29
N GLU A 230 31.13 -17.31 12.15
CA GLU A 230 30.36 -18.34 11.43
C GLU A 230 31.18 -19.63 11.23
N ASP A 231 32.50 -19.49 11.04
CA ASP A 231 33.41 -20.60 10.75
C ASP A 231 33.71 -21.50 11.96
N LEU A 232 33.46 -21.03 13.18
CA LEU A 232 33.61 -21.80 14.42
C LEU A 232 32.29 -22.42 14.90
N ALA A 233 31.19 -22.10 14.22
CA ALA A 233 29.86 -22.58 14.60
C ALA A 233 29.70 -24.08 14.31
N THR A 234 29.03 -24.77 15.22
CA THR A 234 28.60 -26.15 14.99
C THR A 234 27.55 -26.23 13.89
N LEU A 235 27.35 -27.41 13.29
CA LEU A 235 26.34 -27.59 12.24
C LEU A 235 24.93 -27.20 12.71
N ALA A 236 24.58 -27.51 13.96
CA ALA A 236 23.30 -27.13 14.55
C ALA A 236 23.14 -25.61 14.67
N GLU A 237 24.19 -24.90 15.09
CA GLU A 237 24.21 -23.44 15.16
C GLU A 237 24.15 -22.80 13.77
N LEU A 238 24.78 -23.41 12.77
CA LEU A 238 24.75 -22.93 11.38
C LEU A 238 23.35 -23.07 10.76
N PHE A 239 22.63 -24.15 11.07
CA PHE A 239 21.26 -24.36 10.61
C PHE A 239 20.25 -23.45 11.33
N THR A 240 20.45 -23.20 12.62
CA THR A 240 19.54 -22.37 13.43
C THR A 240 19.91 -20.89 13.46
N PHE A 241 21.03 -20.50 12.85
CA PHE A 241 21.64 -19.17 12.96
C PHE A 241 21.97 -18.74 14.41
N ALA A 242 22.05 -19.70 15.34
CA ALA A 242 22.29 -19.41 16.75
C ALA A 242 23.66 -18.78 17.03
N TRP A 243 24.63 -18.97 16.13
CA TRP A 243 25.95 -18.33 16.21
C TRP A 243 25.88 -16.79 16.22
N PHE A 244 24.77 -16.21 15.74
CA PHE A 244 24.55 -14.76 15.73
C PHE A 244 23.94 -14.23 17.05
N ASN A 245 23.34 -15.10 17.87
CA ASN A 245 22.69 -14.72 19.13
C ASN A 245 23.59 -13.94 20.12
N PRO A 246 24.90 -14.27 20.27
CA PRO A 246 25.78 -13.51 21.15
C PRO A 246 25.90 -12.04 20.73
N LEU A 247 25.99 -11.77 19.43
CA LEU A 247 26.05 -10.40 18.92
C LEU A 247 24.73 -9.65 19.17
N MET A 248 23.60 -10.30 18.92
CA MET A 248 22.28 -9.73 19.22
C MET A 248 22.10 -9.39 20.70
N LYS A 249 22.56 -10.28 21.59
CA LYS A 249 22.51 -10.04 23.04
C LYS A 249 23.39 -8.88 23.48
N ARG A 250 24.58 -8.72 22.89
CA ARG A 250 25.45 -7.55 23.12
C ARG A 250 24.79 -6.25 22.64
N GLY A 251 24.18 -6.28 21.45
CA GLY A 251 23.43 -5.14 20.91
C GLY A 251 22.23 -4.75 21.78
N TYR A 252 21.47 -5.73 22.28
CA TYR A 252 20.37 -5.50 23.23
C TYR A 252 20.84 -4.84 24.52
N ASN A 253 22.02 -5.23 25.02
CA ASN A 253 22.62 -4.64 26.22
C ASN A 253 23.36 -3.30 25.95
N SER A 254 23.26 -2.74 24.74
CA SER A 254 23.97 -1.51 24.33
C SER A 254 25.50 -1.60 24.46
N LEU A 255 26.07 -2.80 24.35
CA LEU A 255 27.51 -3.09 24.45
C LEU A 255 28.21 -3.14 23.08
N ILE A 256 27.56 -2.63 22.04
CA ILE A 256 28.14 -2.41 20.71
C ILE A 256 28.12 -0.90 20.49
N ILE A 257 29.24 -0.26 20.84
CA ILE A 257 29.38 1.20 20.76
C ILE A 257 30.26 1.56 19.57
N ASP A 258 31.23 0.71 19.24
CA ASP A 258 32.23 0.96 18.21
C ASP A 258 32.28 -0.11 17.12
N LEU A 259 32.81 0.27 15.94
CA LEU A 259 32.99 -0.62 14.78
C LEU A 259 33.84 -1.86 15.10
N ASN A 260 34.71 -1.78 16.12
CA ASN A 260 35.58 -2.87 16.56
C ASN A 260 34.83 -3.97 17.33
N ASP A 261 33.58 -3.72 17.75
CA ASP A 261 32.73 -4.70 18.42
C ASP A 261 32.03 -5.67 17.46
N LEU A 262 32.13 -5.43 16.14
CA LEU A 262 31.53 -6.27 15.11
C LEU A 262 32.36 -7.52 14.84
N CYS A 263 31.68 -8.56 14.36
CA CYS A 263 32.31 -9.83 13.99
C CYS A 263 33.27 -9.65 12.81
N SER A 264 34.39 -10.38 12.84
CA SER A 264 35.27 -10.51 11.68
C SER A 264 34.57 -11.22 10.52
N LEU A 265 34.97 -10.85 9.30
CA LEU A 265 34.43 -11.45 8.08
C LEU A 265 34.83 -12.95 8.01
N PRO A 266 33.92 -13.88 7.67
CA PRO A 266 34.26 -15.29 7.58
C PRO A 266 35.28 -15.54 6.45
N PHE A 267 36.09 -16.59 6.61
CA PHE A 267 37.25 -16.87 5.76
C PHE A 267 36.89 -17.01 4.28
N ALA A 268 35.70 -17.55 4.01
CA ALA A 268 35.19 -17.72 2.66
C ALA A 268 34.70 -16.42 1.99
N LEU A 269 34.66 -15.30 2.71
CA LEU A 269 34.42 -13.95 2.21
C LEU A 269 35.70 -13.10 2.21
N LEU A 270 36.81 -13.58 2.77
CA LEU A 270 38.08 -12.86 2.66
C LEU A 270 38.50 -12.80 1.19
N PRO A 271 39.09 -11.67 0.74
CA PRO A 271 39.65 -11.54 -0.60
C PRO A 271 40.91 -12.42 -0.70
N LEU A 272 40.72 -13.73 -0.83
CA LEU A 272 41.79 -14.65 -1.16
C LEU A 272 42.30 -14.29 -2.55
N ARG A 273 43.60 -13.99 -2.62
CA ARG A 273 44.33 -13.73 -3.86
C ARG A 273 44.10 -14.92 -4.79
N SER A 274 43.22 -14.75 -5.77
CA SER A 274 42.87 -15.83 -6.68
C SER A 274 44.14 -16.31 -7.38
N SER A 275 44.52 -17.56 -7.12
CA SER A 275 45.63 -18.25 -7.76
C SER A 275 45.39 -18.26 -9.27
N GLY A 276 46.22 -17.54 -10.03
CA GLY A 276 46.20 -17.50 -11.49
C GLY A 276 45.30 -16.41 -12.07
N VAL A 277 45.92 -15.38 -12.65
CA VAL A 277 45.26 -14.39 -13.50
C VAL A 277 44.85 -15.08 -14.80
N GLN A 278 43.68 -15.73 -14.83
CA GLN A 278 43.11 -16.23 -16.08
C GLN A 278 42.37 -15.08 -16.78
N HIS A 279 42.88 -14.68 -17.96
CA HIS A 279 42.22 -13.72 -18.83
C HIS A 279 40.97 -14.36 -19.47
N HIS A 280 39.85 -14.33 -18.76
CA HIS A 280 38.56 -14.67 -19.36
C HIS A 280 38.10 -13.53 -20.27
N ARG A 281 37.80 -13.86 -21.54
CA ARG A 281 37.33 -12.87 -22.53
C ARG A 281 35.99 -12.22 -22.20
N ARG A 282 35.19 -12.81 -21.29
CA ARG A 282 33.85 -12.32 -20.90
C ARG A 282 33.61 -12.49 -19.41
N LEU A 283 33.02 -11.46 -18.79
CA LEU A 283 32.68 -11.43 -17.36
C LEU A 283 31.69 -12.53 -16.97
N SER A 284 30.65 -12.74 -17.77
CA SER A 284 29.63 -13.77 -17.53
C SER A 284 30.22 -15.18 -17.46
N HIS A 285 31.21 -15.47 -18.32
CA HIS A 285 31.90 -16.76 -18.30
C HIS A 285 32.76 -16.94 -17.03
N ALA A 286 33.45 -15.88 -16.59
CA ALA A 286 34.23 -15.91 -15.34
C ALA A 286 33.32 -16.14 -14.11
N LEU A 287 32.18 -15.46 -14.06
CA LEU A 287 31.19 -15.66 -12.99
C LEU A 287 30.60 -17.07 -13.03
N MET A 288 30.25 -17.58 -14.21
CA MET A 288 29.70 -18.92 -14.39
C MET A 288 30.70 -20.01 -13.97
N LYS A 289 31.98 -19.86 -14.32
CA LYS A 289 33.02 -20.82 -13.94
C LYS A 289 33.25 -20.87 -12.44
N ASN A 290 33.28 -19.71 -11.77
CA ASN A 290 33.61 -19.63 -10.34
C ASN A 290 32.40 -19.89 -9.43
N PHE A 291 31.21 -19.46 -9.82
CA PHE A 291 30.01 -19.48 -8.95
C PHE A 291 28.88 -20.36 -9.50
N GLY A 292 28.92 -20.77 -10.77
CA GLY A 292 27.81 -21.45 -11.45
C GLY A 292 27.39 -22.76 -10.79
N ARG A 293 28.32 -23.60 -10.33
CA ARG A 293 27.98 -24.86 -9.64
C ARG A 293 27.17 -24.61 -8.37
N SER A 294 27.64 -23.72 -7.50
CA SER A 294 26.93 -23.36 -6.28
C SER A 294 25.59 -22.70 -6.59
N PHE A 295 25.55 -21.84 -7.62
CA PHE A 295 24.34 -21.16 -8.06
C PHE A 295 23.24 -22.13 -8.50
N PHE A 296 23.53 -23.08 -9.41
CA PHE A 296 22.52 -24.02 -9.88
C PHE A 296 22.08 -25.02 -8.82
N LEU A 297 22.97 -25.43 -7.90
CA LEU A 297 22.59 -26.26 -6.75
C LEU A 297 21.58 -25.56 -5.82
N LEU A 298 21.70 -24.24 -5.66
CA LEU A 298 20.69 -23.45 -4.92
C LEU A 298 19.34 -23.42 -5.65
N GLY A 299 19.33 -23.57 -6.98
CA GLY A 299 18.10 -23.74 -7.76
C GLY A 299 17.30 -24.97 -7.33
N ILE A 300 17.95 -26.10 -7.05
CA ILE A 300 17.28 -27.32 -6.56
C ILE A 300 16.64 -27.06 -5.19
N LEU A 301 17.37 -26.39 -4.29
CA LEU A 301 16.86 -26.02 -2.97
C LEU A 301 15.63 -25.10 -3.09
N LYS A 302 15.64 -24.19 -4.06
CA LYS A 302 14.52 -23.30 -4.36
C LYS A 302 13.30 -24.06 -4.87
N ILE A 303 13.46 -24.98 -5.81
CA ILE A 303 12.36 -25.82 -6.32
C ILE A 303 11.71 -26.62 -5.18
N LEU A 304 12.52 -27.24 -4.32
CA LEU A 304 12.01 -28.01 -3.17
C LEU A 304 11.30 -27.12 -2.15
N GLY A 305 11.89 -25.96 -1.83
CA GLY A 305 11.29 -24.99 -0.92
C GLY A 305 9.96 -24.44 -1.42
N ASP A 306 9.87 -24.11 -2.71
CA ASP A 306 8.64 -23.61 -3.35
C ASP A 306 7.58 -24.70 -3.48
N GLY A 307 7.97 -25.91 -3.89
CA GLY A 307 7.07 -27.05 -3.99
C GLY A 307 6.43 -27.43 -2.65
N LEU A 308 7.23 -27.48 -1.58
CA LEU A 308 6.72 -27.78 -0.23
C LEU A 308 5.88 -26.64 0.36
N ALA A 309 6.10 -25.39 -0.06
CA ALA A 309 5.29 -24.26 0.39
C ALA A 309 3.81 -24.39 -0.03
N PHE A 310 3.54 -25.02 -1.19
CA PHE A 310 2.17 -25.35 -1.61
C PHE A 310 1.54 -26.49 -0.81
N GLY A 311 2.33 -27.26 -0.06
CA GLY A 311 1.84 -28.30 0.84
C GLY A 311 0.89 -27.73 1.90
N GLY A 312 1.16 -26.53 2.42
CA GLY A 312 0.35 -25.89 3.46
C GLY A 312 -1.14 -25.81 3.11
N PRO A 313 -1.52 -25.09 2.03
CA PRO A 313 -2.91 -25.01 1.57
C PRO A 313 -3.53 -26.38 1.24
N ILE A 314 -2.77 -27.30 0.65
CA ILE A 314 -3.27 -28.63 0.26
C ILE A 314 -3.63 -29.48 1.49
N PHE A 315 -2.72 -29.56 2.46
CA PHE A 315 -2.95 -30.34 3.67
C PHE A 315 -3.97 -29.67 4.60
N LEU A 316 -4.05 -28.34 4.60
CA LEU A 316 -5.10 -27.61 5.30
C LEU A 316 -6.48 -27.95 4.71
N ASN A 317 -6.64 -27.93 3.39
CA ASN A 317 -7.90 -28.31 2.75
C ASN A 317 -8.31 -29.75 3.09
N LYS A 318 -7.36 -30.70 3.05
CA LYS A 318 -7.61 -32.10 3.45
C LYS A 318 -8.01 -32.24 4.92
N LEU A 319 -7.41 -31.41 5.80
CA LEU A 319 -7.74 -31.40 7.22
C LEU A 319 -9.14 -30.83 7.46
N ILE A 320 -9.54 -29.80 6.72
CA ILE A 320 -10.91 -29.23 6.79
C ILE A 320 -11.94 -30.28 6.35
N ILE A 321 -11.74 -30.92 5.19
CA ILE A 321 -12.64 -31.98 4.69
C ILE A 321 -12.75 -33.12 5.70
N TYR A 322 -11.63 -33.52 6.31
CA TYR A 322 -11.62 -34.55 7.35
C TYR A 322 -12.43 -34.12 8.60
N MET A 323 -12.35 -32.85 9.01
CA MET A 323 -13.13 -32.33 10.15
C MET A 323 -14.64 -32.30 9.86
N GLU A 324 -15.02 -31.96 8.62
CA GLU A 324 -16.42 -31.98 8.17
C GLU A 324 -16.99 -33.40 8.18
N GLU A 325 -16.24 -34.38 7.67
CA GLU A 325 -16.65 -35.79 7.63
C GLU A 325 -16.73 -36.42 9.02
N SER A 326 -15.75 -36.14 9.89
CA SER A 326 -15.71 -36.66 11.27
C SER A 326 -16.83 -36.14 12.17
N SER A 327 -17.52 -35.06 11.77
CA SER A 327 -18.66 -34.51 12.52
C SER A 327 -19.93 -35.36 12.37
N GLY A 328 -19.98 -36.28 11.40
CA GLY A 328 -21.14 -37.12 11.08
C GLY A 328 -21.04 -38.61 11.44
N SER A 329 -19.88 -39.12 11.89
CA SER A 329 -19.63 -40.55 12.11
C SER A 329 -19.37 -40.93 13.58
N GLU A 330 -20.01 -41.99 14.09
CA GLU A 330 -19.88 -42.48 15.48
C GLU A 330 -18.53 -43.19 15.79
N GLN A 331 -17.58 -43.26 14.84
CA GLN A 331 -16.34 -44.04 14.97
C GLN A 331 -15.11 -43.22 15.44
N LYS A 332 -15.22 -42.64 16.63
CA LYS A 332 -14.32 -41.63 17.22
C LYS A 332 -12.81 -41.95 17.23
N ASP A 333 -12.39 -43.18 17.52
CA ASP A 333 -10.98 -43.52 17.79
C ASP A 333 -10.10 -43.68 16.53
N ARG A 334 -10.66 -44.21 15.43
CA ARG A 334 -9.93 -44.33 14.15
C ARG A 334 -9.80 -42.98 13.46
N ASP A 335 -10.74 -42.08 13.73
CA ASP A 335 -10.74 -40.74 13.17
C ASP A 335 -9.65 -39.90 13.83
N LEU A 336 -9.51 -39.93 15.17
CA LEU A 336 -8.50 -39.13 15.88
C LEU A 336 -7.06 -39.35 15.38
N ARG A 337 -6.65 -40.60 15.11
CA ARG A 337 -5.30 -40.92 14.61
C ARG A 337 -5.04 -40.32 13.23
N ARG A 338 -6.05 -40.28 12.36
CA ARG A 338 -5.95 -39.69 11.00
C ARG A 338 -5.86 -38.17 11.07
N GLY A 339 -6.66 -37.54 11.94
CA GLY A 339 -6.59 -36.09 12.17
C GLY A 339 -5.23 -35.64 12.72
N LEU A 340 -4.69 -36.37 13.71
CA LEU A 340 -3.35 -36.12 14.26
C LEU A 340 -2.25 -36.32 13.20
N LEU A 341 -2.36 -37.36 12.36
CA LEU A 341 -1.43 -37.57 11.24
C LEU A 341 -1.47 -36.41 10.25
N LEU A 342 -2.64 -35.97 9.80
CA LEU A 342 -2.78 -34.84 8.87
C LEU A 342 -2.23 -33.54 9.47
N SER A 343 -2.50 -33.29 10.75
CA SER A 343 -2.01 -32.11 11.47
C SER A 343 -0.49 -32.11 11.60
N SER A 344 0.10 -33.25 11.94
CA SER A 344 1.57 -33.40 12.01
C SER A 344 2.24 -33.26 10.64
N ILE A 345 1.63 -33.77 9.57
CA ILE A 345 2.12 -33.59 8.19
C ILE A 345 2.07 -32.11 7.79
N LEU A 346 0.98 -31.41 8.12
CA LEU A 346 0.85 -29.97 7.86
C LEU A 346 1.97 -29.18 8.56
N ILE A 347 2.17 -29.42 9.86
CA ILE A 347 3.24 -28.75 10.63
C ILE A 347 4.62 -29.09 10.05
N GLY A 348 4.89 -30.37 9.77
CA GLY A 348 6.16 -30.83 9.22
C GLY A 348 6.46 -30.22 7.85
N THR A 349 5.48 -30.19 6.95
CA THR A 349 5.66 -29.64 5.60
C THR A 349 5.91 -28.14 5.62
N VAL A 350 5.16 -27.38 6.42
CA VAL A 350 5.37 -25.92 6.58
C VAL A 350 6.72 -25.62 7.24
N ALA A 351 7.12 -26.38 8.25
CA ALA A 351 8.41 -26.21 8.91
C ALA A 351 9.59 -26.49 7.96
N VAL A 352 9.54 -27.59 7.21
CA VAL A 352 10.57 -27.93 6.22
C VAL A 352 10.60 -26.90 5.09
N ALA A 353 9.45 -26.48 4.56
CA ALA A 353 9.38 -25.45 3.52
C ALA A 353 10.01 -24.13 3.99
N SER A 354 9.70 -23.70 5.22
CA SER A 354 10.25 -22.47 5.82
C SER A 354 11.76 -22.57 6.01
N PHE A 355 12.25 -23.73 6.47
CA PHE A 355 13.67 -24.01 6.63
C PHE A 355 14.42 -23.92 5.29
N LEU A 356 13.94 -24.60 4.24
CA LEU A 356 14.59 -24.59 2.93
C LEU A 356 14.60 -23.20 2.31
N ASN A 357 13.49 -22.45 2.38
CA ASN A 357 13.40 -21.10 1.83
C ASN A 357 14.31 -20.10 2.57
N THR A 358 14.41 -20.21 3.89
CA THR A 358 15.31 -19.39 4.70
C THR A 358 16.76 -19.67 4.33
N HIS A 359 17.14 -20.94 4.24
CA HIS A 359 18.49 -21.32 3.85
C HIS A 359 18.82 -20.96 2.40
N PHE A 360 17.87 -21.08 1.47
CA PHE A 360 18.04 -20.59 0.11
C PHE A 360 18.36 -19.09 0.10
N THR A 361 17.54 -18.29 0.79
CA THR A 361 17.70 -16.82 0.86
C THR A 361 19.05 -16.44 1.47
N TYR A 362 19.44 -17.08 2.57
CA TYR A 362 20.74 -16.84 3.18
C TYR A 362 21.90 -17.21 2.24
N ARG A 363 21.87 -18.39 1.62
CA ARG A 363 22.96 -18.89 0.77
C ARG A 363 23.08 -18.11 -0.54
N ILE A 364 21.98 -17.71 -1.17
CA ILE A 364 22.03 -16.92 -2.41
C ILE A 364 22.58 -15.52 -2.15
N ASN A 365 22.21 -14.88 -1.03
CA ASN A 365 22.77 -13.59 -0.61
C ASN A 365 24.26 -13.70 -0.29
N ARG A 366 24.68 -14.77 0.40
CA ARG A 366 26.10 -15.05 0.66
C ARG A 366 26.90 -15.26 -0.63
N LEU A 367 26.34 -15.97 -1.61
CA LEU A 367 26.95 -16.15 -2.93
C LEU A 367 27.07 -14.81 -3.68
N GLY A 368 26.03 -13.97 -3.60
CA GLY A 368 26.04 -12.61 -4.11
C GLY A 368 27.18 -11.78 -3.51
N LEU A 369 27.34 -11.78 -2.20
CA LEU A 369 28.44 -11.08 -1.52
C LEU A 369 29.83 -11.61 -1.95
N ARG A 370 30.01 -12.92 -2.08
CA ARG A 370 31.26 -13.50 -2.62
C ARG A 370 31.55 -12.99 -4.03
N SER A 371 30.54 -12.93 -4.88
CA SER A 371 30.69 -12.40 -6.24
C SER A 371 31.08 -10.91 -6.25
N LYS A 372 30.51 -10.11 -5.33
CA LYS A 372 30.84 -8.69 -5.14
C LYS A 372 32.31 -8.48 -4.78
N ILE A 373 32.80 -9.23 -3.80
CA ILE A 373 34.20 -9.16 -3.34
C ILE A 373 35.16 -9.57 -4.46
N TYR A 374 34.81 -10.59 -5.24
CA TYR A 374 35.58 -10.99 -6.43
C TYR A 374 35.64 -9.86 -7.47
N LEU A 375 34.51 -9.23 -7.79
CA LEU A 375 34.44 -8.09 -8.72
C LEU A 375 35.29 -6.92 -8.23
N TYR A 376 35.17 -6.56 -6.95
CA TYR A 376 35.93 -5.45 -6.36
C TYR A 376 37.43 -5.69 -6.45
N THR A 377 37.87 -6.87 -6.03
CA THR A 377 39.28 -7.27 -6.09
C THR A 377 39.79 -7.23 -7.53
N ARG A 378 38.98 -7.68 -8.49
CA ARG A 378 39.35 -7.69 -9.91
C ARG A 378 39.41 -6.29 -10.51
N ILE A 379 38.43 -5.44 -10.24
CA ILE A 379 38.41 -4.05 -10.73
C ILE A 379 39.59 -3.30 -10.13
N TYR A 380 39.81 -3.40 -8.81
CA TYR A 380 40.91 -2.73 -8.13
C TYR A 380 42.28 -3.21 -8.64
N SER A 381 42.50 -4.52 -8.73
CA SER A 381 43.74 -5.09 -9.27
C SER A 381 43.97 -4.72 -10.73
N THR A 382 42.92 -4.56 -11.53
CA THR A 382 43.06 -4.14 -12.92
C THR A 382 43.41 -2.66 -12.97
N ALA A 383 42.71 -1.80 -12.21
CA ALA A 383 42.97 -0.37 -12.15
C ALA A 383 44.41 -0.04 -11.71
N THR A 384 45.00 -0.82 -10.81
CA THR A 384 46.40 -0.63 -10.37
C THR A 384 47.45 -1.18 -11.35
N GLN A 385 47.05 -2.00 -12.33
CA GLN A 385 47.94 -2.60 -13.33
C GLN A 385 47.85 -1.93 -14.71
N LEU A 386 46.89 -1.03 -14.93
CA LEU A 386 46.73 -0.30 -16.20
C LEU A 386 47.80 0.78 -16.36
N ASN A 387 48.26 0.96 -17.60
CA ASN A 387 49.16 2.06 -17.94
C ASN A 387 48.40 3.39 -17.98
N THR A 388 49.08 4.53 -17.77
CA THR A 388 48.47 5.87 -17.71
C THR A 388 47.60 6.20 -18.92
N CYS A 389 48.01 5.84 -20.14
CA CYS A 389 47.20 6.04 -21.35
C CYS A 389 45.86 5.30 -21.31
N GLN A 390 45.83 4.07 -20.78
CA GLN A 390 44.60 3.28 -20.64
C GLN A 390 43.78 3.73 -19.43
N MET A 391 44.43 4.19 -18.36
CA MET A 391 43.72 4.73 -17.21
C MET A 391 43.00 6.04 -17.56
N ASN A 392 43.61 6.89 -18.40
CA ASN A 392 43.02 8.14 -18.86
C ASN A 392 41.77 7.96 -19.74
N THR A 393 41.46 6.74 -20.20
CA THR A 393 40.18 6.48 -20.89
C THR A 393 39.00 6.35 -19.92
N PHE A 394 39.27 6.21 -18.62
CA PHE A 394 38.25 6.08 -17.58
C PHE A 394 38.28 7.28 -16.64
N ASN A 395 37.11 7.81 -16.29
CA ASN A 395 36.98 8.78 -15.22
C ASN A 395 36.90 8.09 -13.85
N MET A 396 37.37 8.74 -12.79
CA MET A 396 37.24 8.25 -11.41
C MET A 396 35.78 7.93 -11.04
N GLY A 397 34.84 8.75 -11.51
CA GLY A 397 33.40 8.48 -11.32
C GLY A 397 32.93 7.18 -11.97
N GLU A 398 33.48 6.80 -13.12
CA GLU A 398 33.12 5.55 -13.82
C GLU A 398 33.65 4.33 -13.07
N ILE A 399 34.88 4.40 -12.54
CA ILE A 399 35.47 3.33 -11.73
C ILE A 399 34.67 3.13 -10.44
N VAL A 400 34.29 4.23 -9.78
CA VAL A 400 33.41 4.18 -8.61
C VAL A 400 32.06 3.57 -8.95
N ASN A 401 31.48 3.85 -10.12
CA ASN A 401 30.23 3.23 -10.58
C ASN A 401 30.39 1.73 -10.82
N PHE A 402 31.51 1.27 -11.41
CA PHE A 402 31.80 -0.15 -11.56
C PHE A 402 31.87 -0.87 -10.20
N MET A 403 32.52 -0.24 -9.21
CA MET A 403 32.62 -0.78 -7.86
C MET A 403 31.32 -0.62 -7.05
N SER A 404 30.43 0.31 -7.35
CA SER A 404 29.18 0.48 -6.59
C SER A 404 28.00 -0.09 -7.37
N THR A 405 27.36 0.76 -8.16
CA THR A 405 26.09 0.53 -8.85
C THR A 405 26.11 -0.72 -9.73
N ASP A 406 27.14 -0.91 -10.55
CA ASP A 406 27.15 -2.02 -11.52
C ASP A 406 27.42 -3.37 -10.84
N SER A 407 28.30 -3.39 -9.84
CA SER A 407 28.51 -4.58 -9.02
C SER A 407 27.26 -4.97 -8.24
N ASP A 408 26.51 -4.00 -7.69
CA ASP A 408 25.25 -4.27 -7.00
C ASP A 408 24.17 -4.83 -7.93
N ARG A 409 24.10 -4.35 -9.18
CA ARG A 409 23.21 -4.93 -10.20
C ARG A 409 23.54 -6.41 -10.47
N ILE A 410 24.82 -6.76 -10.55
CA ILE A 410 25.25 -8.15 -10.73
C ILE A 410 24.87 -9.00 -9.52
N VAL A 411 25.05 -8.50 -8.29
CA VAL A 411 24.64 -9.22 -7.07
C VAL A 411 23.14 -9.48 -7.06
N ASN A 412 22.34 -8.46 -7.35
CA ASN A 412 20.88 -8.56 -7.38
C ASN A 412 20.39 -9.55 -8.45
N PHE A 413 21.13 -9.68 -9.57
CA PHE A 413 20.80 -10.63 -10.63
C PHE A 413 20.71 -12.09 -10.13
N PHE A 414 21.53 -12.50 -9.15
CA PHE A 414 21.51 -13.88 -8.63
C PHE A 414 20.12 -14.25 -8.07
N GLN A 415 19.55 -13.36 -7.25
CA GLN A 415 18.21 -13.56 -6.70
C GLN A 415 17.12 -13.38 -7.77
N SER A 416 17.24 -12.35 -8.60
CA SER A 416 16.27 -12.08 -9.67
C SER A 416 16.17 -13.21 -10.68
N PHE A 417 17.28 -13.87 -11.02
CA PHE A 417 17.28 -15.01 -11.92
C PHE A 417 16.47 -16.17 -11.36
N HIS A 418 16.63 -16.50 -10.08
CA HIS A 418 15.83 -17.56 -9.46
C HIS A 418 14.35 -17.19 -9.35
N ALA A 419 14.03 -15.92 -9.12
CA ALA A 419 12.65 -15.44 -9.17
C ALA A 419 12.05 -15.51 -10.58
N PHE A 420 12.83 -15.22 -11.62
CA PHE A 420 12.36 -15.17 -13.01
C PHE A 420 11.74 -16.49 -13.48
N TRP A 421 12.36 -17.63 -13.19
CA TRP A 421 11.80 -18.94 -13.56
C TRP A 421 10.84 -19.50 -12.50
N SER A 422 11.05 -19.19 -11.21
CA SER A 422 10.22 -19.71 -10.13
C SER A 422 8.80 -19.10 -10.14
N LEU A 423 8.68 -17.77 -10.34
CA LEU A 423 7.39 -17.08 -10.28
C LEU A 423 6.36 -17.61 -11.30
N PRO A 424 6.69 -17.83 -12.60
CA PRO A 424 5.74 -18.42 -13.55
C PRO A 424 5.28 -19.82 -13.13
N VAL A 425 6.19 -20.64 -12.61
CA VAL A 425 5.87 -21.99 -12.13
C VAL A 425 4.93 -21.92 -10.92
N GLN A 426 5.20 -21.03 -9.96
CA GLN A 426 4.33 -20.80 -8.81
C GLN A 426 2.93 -20.35 -9.25
N ILE A 427 2.84 -19.38 -10.17
CA ILE A 427 1.55 -18.92 -10.70
C ILE A 427 0.80 -20.07 -11.36
N ALA A 428 1.45 -20.89 -12.18
CA ALA A 428 0.82 -22.03 -12.83
C ALA A 428 0.26 -23.04 -11.80
N ILE A 429 1.03 -23.37 -10.76
CA ILE A 429 0.58 -24.27 -9.69
C ILE A 429 -0.61 -23.68 -8.93
N VAL A 430 -0.56 -22.39 -8.57
CA VAL A 430 -1.67 -21.71 -7.87
C VAL A 430 -2.95 -21.73 -8.71
N LEU A 431 -2.86 -21.38 -9.99
CA LEU A 431 -4.02 -21.40 -10.89
C LEU A 431 -4.59 -22.81 -11.05
N TYR A 432 -3.72 -23.83 -11.11
CA TYR A 432 -4.15 -25.23 -11.14
C TYR A 432 -4.88 -25.64 -9.85
N LEU A 433 -4.35 -25.29 -8.68
CA LEU A 433 -5.00 -25.58 -7.39
C LEU A 433 -6.34 -24.85 -7.24
N LEU A 434 -6.44 -23.60 -7.72
CA LEU A 434 -7.69 -22.86 -7.74
C LEU A 434 -8.71 -23.49 -8.69
N TYR A 435 -8.29 -23.91 -9.88
CA TYR A 435 -9.15 -24.66 -10.80
C TYR A 435 -9.70 -25.94 -10.17
N GLN A 436 -8.87 -26.67 -9.43
CA GLN A 436 -9.30 -27.87 -8.74
C GLN A 436 -10.34 -27.60 -7.65
N GLN A 437 -10.26 -26.46 -6.95
CA GLN A 437 -11.16 -26.14 -5.83
C GLN A 437 -12.49 -25.52 -6.27
N ILE A 438 -12.48 -24.62 -7.26
CA ILE A 438 -13.66 -23.82 -7.65
C ILE A 438 -14.03 -23.90 -9.15
N GLY A 439 -13.39 -24.79 -9.91
CA GLY A 439 -13.66 -24.96 -11.34
C GLY A 439 -13.35 -23.71 -12.15
N LEU A 440 -14.04 -23.49 -13.28
CA LEU A 440 -13.78 -22.34 -14.18
C LEU A 440 -14.05 -20.96 -13.54
N THR A 441 -14.69 -20.90 -12.37
CA THR A 441 -15.03 -19.66 -11.66
C THR A 441 -13.78 -18.84 -11.28
N PHE A 442 -12.61 -19.48 -11.08
CA PHE A 442 -11.38 -18.75 -10.76
C PHE A 442 -10.96 -17.74 -11.84
N LEU A 443 -11.43 -17.91 -13.08
CA LEU A 443 -11.12 -17.02 -14.20
C LEU A 443 -11.61 -15.59 -13.95
N ILE A 444 -12.70 -15.40 -13.20
CA ILE A 444 -13.21 -14.08 -12.83
C ILE A 444 -12.18 -13.35 -11.95
N GLY A 445 -11.66 -14.03 -10.93
CA GLY A 445 -10.60 -13.50 -10.07
C GLY A 445 -9.30 -13.24 -10.84
N LEU A 446 -8.96 -14.09 -11.81
CA LEU A 446 -7.80 -13.88 -12.69
C LEU A 446 -7.96 -12.62 -13.55
N VAL A 447 -9.13 -12.40 -14.16
CA VAL A 447 -9.42 -11.19 -14.94
C VAL A 447 -9.34 -9.95 -14.06
N PHE A 448 -9.88 -10.00 -12.84
CA PHE A 448 -9.77 -8.91 -11.87
C PHE A 448 -8.30 -8.60 -11.52
N ALA A 449 -7.49 -9.63 -11.26
CA ALA A 449 -6.05 -9.45 -11.01
C ALA A 449 -5.31 -8.84 -12.20
N ILE A 450 -5.66 -9.22 -13.44
CA ILE A 450 -5.08 -8.64 -14.67
C ILE A 450 -5.47 -7.16 -14.79
N ILE A 451 -6.71 -6.78 -14.48
CA ILE A 451 -7.18 -5.38 -14.49
C ILE A 451 -6.47 -4.53 -13.43
N LEU A 452 -6.07 -5.11 -12.30
CA LEU A 452 -5.31 -4.40 -11.27
C LEU A 452 -3.89 -4.02 -11.73
N ILE A 453 -3.27 -4.73 -12.68
CA ILE A 453 -1.93 -4.43 -13.18
C ILE A 453 -1.83 -3.01 -13.79
N PRO A 454 -2.66 -2.61 -14.79
CA PRO A 454 -2.60 -1.25 -15.34
C PRO A 454 -3.01 -0.18 -14.34
N ILE A 455 -3.92 -0.48 -13.41
CA ILE A 455 -4.31 0.45 -12.33
C ILE A 455 -3.10 0.73 -11.43
N ASN A 456 -2.41 -0.32 -10.97
CA ASN A 456 -1.19 -0.21 -10.17
C ASN A 456 -0.11 0.56 -10.93
N LYS A 457 0.06 0.33 -12.25
CA LYS A 457 1.00 1.09 -13.09
C LYS A 457 0.65 2.58 -13.15
N CYS A 458 -0.62 2.93 -13.32
CA CYS A 458 -1.08 4.32 -13.36
C CYS A 458 -0.81 5.03 -12.02
N ILE A 459 -1.15 4.38 -10.90
CA ILE A 459 -0.90 4.90 -9.55
C ILE A 459 0.60 5.09 -9.33
N ALA A 460 1.41 4.06 -9.63
CA ALA A 460 2.86 4.11 -9.47
C ALA A 460 3.50 5.23 -10.30
N SER A 461 3.04 5.45 -11.53
CA SER A 461 3.52 6.54 -12.38
C SER A 461 3.20 7.92 -11.78
N LYS A 462 2.00 8.10 -11.21
CA LYS A 462 1.65 9.35 -10.51
C LYS A 462 2.46 9.55 -9.23
N ILE A 463 2.68 8.48 -8.45
CA ILE A 463 3.54 8.51 -7.26
C ILE A 463 4.96 8.92 -7.65
N ALA A 464 5.50 8.35 -8.72
CA ALA A 464 6.82 8.69 -9.23
C ALA A 464 6.92 10.17 -9.62
N LYS A 465 5.91 10.70 -10.33
CA LYS A 465 5.85 12.12 -10.69
C LYS A 465 5.84 13.03 -9.45
N PHE A 466 4.96 12.79 -8.48
CA PHE A 466 4.95 13.59 -7.24
C PHE A 466 6.24 13.44 -6.44
N SER A 467 6.87 12.26 -6.47
CA SER A 467 8.17 12.04 -5.84
C SER A 467 9.29 12.84 -6.52
N GLN A 468 9.26 12.93 -7.85
CA GLN A 468 10.20 13.76 -8.61
C GLN A 468 10.00 15.24 -8.29
N ASP A 469 8.76 15.75 -8.35
CA ASP A 469 8.45 17.14 -8.01
C ASP A 469 8.89 17.48 -6.58
N MET A 470 8.62 16.59 -5.61
CA MET A 470 9.05 16.75 -4.23
C MET A 470 10.58 16.82 -4.10
N MET A 471 11.33 15.97 -4.82
CA MET A 471 12.79 16.01 -4.81
C MET A 471 13.32 17.31 -5.42
N LEU A 472 12.74 17.78 -6.53
CA LEU A 472 13.12 19.06 -7.15
C LEU A 472 13.00 20.23 -6.16
N TYR A 473 11.86 20.38 -5.47
CA TYR A 473 11.68 21.45 -4.49
C TYR A 473 12.56 21.27 -3.25
N LYS A 474 12.81 20.02 -2.84
CA LYS A 474 13.72 19.72 -1.73
C LYS A 474 15.16 20.13 -2.08
N ASP A 475 15.64 19.86 -3.29
CA ASP A 475 16.98 20.22 -3.74
C ASP A 475 17.13 21.74 -3.85
N GLU A 476 16.10 22.44 -4.35
CA GLU A 476 16.03 23.90 -4.36
C GLU A 476 16.12 24.47 -2.93
N ARG A 477 15.37 23.90 -1.98
CA ARG A 477 15.41 24.31 -0.57
C ARG A 477 16.78 24.11 0.04
N ILE A 478 17.38 22.93 -0.16
CA ILE A 478 18.70 22.60 0.39
C ILE A 478 19.75 23.54 -0.19
N LYS A 479 19.70 23.83 -1.50
CA LYS A 479 20.61 24.77 -2.15
C LYS A 479 20.54 26.16 -1.51
N VAL A 480 19.33 26.72 -1.34
CA VAL A 480 19.14 28.04 -0.71
C VAL A 480 19.63 28.05 0.74
N VAL A 481 19.35 26.99 1.51
CA VAL A 481 19.83 26.87 2.89
C VAL A 481 21.36 26.81 2.94
N SER A 482 22.01 26.07 2.02
CA SER A 482 23.47 26.04 1.92
C SER A 482 24.04 27.43 1.62
N GLU A 483 23.48 28.15 0.64
CA GLU A 483 23.89 29.53 0.30
C GLU A 483 23.76 30.48 1.51
N ILE A 484 22.69 30.37 2.29
CA ILE A 484 22.48 31.14 3.52
C ILE A 484 23.55 30.83 4.58
N ILE A 485 23.88 29.56 4.78
CA ILE A 485 24.91 29.15 5.76
C ILE A 485 26.28 29.71 5.36
N TYR A 486 26.63 29.65 4.07
CA TYR A 486 27.87 30.25 3.58
C TYR A 486 27.88 31.79 3.72
N GLY A 487 26.73 32.45 3.57
CA GLY A 487 26.55 33.90 3.65
C GLY A 487 26.08 34.45 5.01
N MET A 488 26.12 33.66 6.08
CA MET A 488 25.38 33.94 7.33
C MET A 488 25.71 35.31 7.95
N ARG A 489 26.99 35.71 7.93
CA ARG A 489 27.44 36.98 8.50
C ARG A 489 26.80 38.19 7.79
N THR A 490 26.76 38.15 6.46
CA THR A 490 26.17 39.21 5.63
C THR A 490 24.66 39.30 5.83
N ILE A 491 23.98 38.16 5.95
CA ILE A 491 22.53 38.11 6.17
C ILE A 491 22.18 38.75 7.52
N LYS A 492 22.93 38.43 8.58
CA LYS A 492 22.74 39.03 9.91
C LYS A 492 23.04 40.53 9.95
N MET A 493 24.13 40.97 9.30
CA MET A 493 24.49 42.39 9.24
C MET A 493 23.42 43.25 8.55
N ASN A 494 22.72 42.69 7.56
CA ASN A 494 21.66 43.39 6.83
C ASN A 494 20.24 43.06 7.31
N THR A 495 20.11 42.31 8.42
CA THR A 495 18.81 41.89 9.00
C THR A 495 17.84 41.23 8.00
N TYR A 496 18.37 40.50 6.99
CA TYR A 496 17.58 39.82 5.94
C TYR A 496 17.01 38.46 6.36
N GLU A 497 17.02 38.14 7.65
CA GLU A 497 16.62 36.83 8.19
C GLU A 497 15.17 36.49 7.82
N ASN A 498 14.25 37.45 7.98
CA ASN A 498 12.84 37.25 7.65
C ASN A 498 12.63 37.00 6.15
N TYR A 499 13.30 37.77 5.29
CA TYR A 499 13.20 37.62 3.84
C TYR A 499 13.63 36.22 3.36
N PHE A 500 14.76 35.72 3.85
CA PHE A 500 15.22 34.37 3.50
C PHE A 500 14.35 33.27 4.13
N THR A 501 13.79 33.52 5.32
CA THR A 501 12.84 32.59 5.96
C THR A 501 11.58 32.43 5.11
N ASP A 502 11.01 33.53 4.63
CA ASP A 502 9.83 33.50 3.77
C ASP A 502 10.12 32.78 2.44
N ARG A 503 11.28 33.07 1.82
CA ARG A 503 11.72 32.36 0.62
C ARG A 503 11.86 30.84 0.83
N ILE A 504 12.42 30.41 1.96
CA ILE A 504 12.51 28.98 2.31
C ILE A 504 11.10 28.39 2.50
N ASN A 505 10.20 29.11 3.17
CA ASN A 505 8.84 28.68 3.42
C ASN A 505 8.03 28.51 2.13
N ASP A 506 8.20 29.39 1.15
CA ASP A 506 7.54 29.28 -0.15
C ASP A 506 7.96 28.00 -0.91
N ILE A 507 9.26 27.69 -0.89
CA ILE A 507 9.78 26.44 -1.47
C ILE A 507 9.24 25.24 -0.69
N ARG A 508 9.25 25.31 0.65
CA ARG A 508 8.72 24.26 1.53
C ARG A 508 7.23 24.00 1.28
N GLN A 509 6.41 25.01 1.01
CA GLN A 509 5.01 24.80 0.67
C GLN A 509 4.82 24.02 -0.63
N LYS A 510 5.69 24.23 -1.64
CA LYS A 510 5.68 23.45 -2.88
C LYS A 510 6.11 22.00 -2.62
N GLU A 511 7.18 21.80 -1.83
CA GLU A 511 7.64 20.48 -1.37
C GLU A 511 6.51 19.72 -0.65
N LEU A 512 5.83 20.36 0.30
CA LEU A 512 4.74 19.76 1.07
C LEU A 512 3.51 19.46 0.22
N ARG A 513 3.18 20.27 -0.79
CA ARG A 513 2.09 20.00 -1.74
C ARG A 513 2.37 18.72 -2.55
N ALA A 514 3.59 18.56 -3.06
CA ALA A 514 4.01 17.36 -3.76
C ALA A 514 4.00 16.12 -2.84
N LEU A 515 4.53 16.26 -1.61
CA LEU A 515 4.51 15.22 -0.59
C LEU A 515 3.09 14.77 -0.25
N ARG A 516 2.16 15.71 -0.08
CA ARG A 516 0.75 15.43 0.20
C ARG A 516 0.12 14.60 -0.91
N GLY A 517 0.31 14.99 -2.17
CA GLY A 517 -0.18 14.22 -3.33
C GLY A 517 0.36 12.79 -3.36
N ARG A 518 1.67 12.63 -3.12
CA ARG A 518 2.31 11.32 -2.98
C ARG A 518 1.68 10.48 -1.87
N LYS A 519 1.51 11.05 -0.67
CA LYS A 519 1.01 10.31 0.51
C LYS A 519 -0.45 9.88 0.40
N TYR A 520 -1.31 10.68 -0.23
CA TYR A 520 -2.67 10.22 -0.51
C TYR A 520 -2.68 9.04 -1.49
N LEU A 521 -1.89 9.10 -2.57
CA LEU A 521 -1.79 7.99 -3.52
C LEU A 521 -1.21 6.72 -2.89
N ASP A 522 -0.24 6.87 -1.99
CA ASP A 522 0.34 5.79 -1.20
C ASP A 522 -0.72 5.12 -0.32
N ALA A 523 -1.52 5.93 0.39
CA ALA A 523 -2.64 5.43 1.20
C ALA A 523 -3.70 4.68 0.36
N PHE A 524 -4.05 5.21 -0.82
CA PHE A 524 -4.93 4.50 -1.76
C PHE A 524 -4.33 3.17 -2.20
N CYS A 525 -3.04 3.13 -2.50
CA CYS A 525 -2.35 1.91 -2.90
C CYS A 525 -2.42 0.83 -1.80
N VAL A 526 -2.12 1.20 -0.55
CA VAL A 526 -2.19 0.30 0.61
C VAL A 526 -3.62 -0.21 0.83
N TYR A 527 -4.62 0.67 0.71
CA TYR A 527 -6.02 0.30 0.81
C TYR A 527 -6.42 -0.73 -0.27
N PHE A 528 -6.08 -0.47 -1.53
CA PHE A 528 -6.35 -1.42 -2.62
C PHE A 528 -5.64 -2.75 -2.40
N TRP A 529 -4.38 -2.74 -1.96
CA TRP A 529 -3.64 -3.96 -1.62
C TRP A 529 -4.32 -4.78 -0.52
N ALA A 530 -4.80 -4.13 0.54
CA ALA A 530 -5.46 -4.80 1.65
C ALA A 530 -6.85 -5.35 1.29
N THR A 531 -7.59 -4.66 0.42
CA THR A 531 -8.96 -5.02 0.02
C THR A 531 -9.03 -5.99 -1.15
N THR A 532 -7.97 -6.10 -1.95
CA THR A 532 -7.91 -6.98 -3.14
C THR A 532 -8.29 -8.44 -2.83
N PRO A 533 -7.75 -9.11 -1.78
CA PRO A 533 -8.14 -10.48 -1.48
C PRO A 533 -9.63 -10.64 -1.14
N VAL A 534 -10.22 -9.65 -0.47
CA VAL A 534 -11.65 -9.64 -0.12
C VAL A 534 -12.50 -9.47 -1.38
N LEU A 535 -12.13 -8.54 -2.27
CA LEU A 535 -12.80 -8.33 -3.55
C LEU A 535 -12.70 -9.53 -4.49
N ILE A 536 -11.62 -10.32 -4.40
CA ILE A 536 -11.46 -11.55 -5.19
C ILE A 536 -12.28 -12.71 -4.59
N SER A 537 -12.50 -12.70 -3.26
CA SER A 537 -13.23 -13.77 -2.56
C SER A 537 -14.76 -13.67 -2.67
N VAL A 538 -15.28 -12.49 -2.99
CA VAL A 538 -16.71 -12.18 -3.18
C VAL A 538 -17.02 -12.23 -4.67
#